data_AF-A0A352QUB2-F1
#
_entry.id   AF-A0A352QUB2-F1
#
_cell.length_a   1.000
_cell.length_b   1.000
_cell.length_c   1.000
_cell.angle_alpha   90.00
_cell.angle_beta   90.00
_cell.angle_gamma   90.00
#
_symmetry.space_group_name_H-M   'P 1'
#
loop_
_entity.id
_entity.type
_entity.pdbx_description
1 polymer ?
#
loop_
_entity_poly.entity_id
_entity_poly.type
_entity_poly.pdbx_seq_one_letter_code
_entity_poly.pdbx_strand_id
1 'polypeptide(L)'
;MLRLLVNKVPMRRICEVAGLHPQVLYDRISRLATQFRALSAHYETSALSSTRWTRLHLNTDRQTHTLNWGTALERQPIVLLAIATADVSSGYVVAQHLNYDPDANPRATELLAYAAGDPQRRAAFRQYARLWLPYESADDGDSTRPKSASELRVPGVGGIVHENYTMAAHLQALKPWVAQAGYVQFSLDLDPLLDRLCLLTFSERVRDGTLDAFLVRINKDMTVAQRRQALAEAEAELDRLRGQWPQLTDSDLIRTVLAESLEEARAQGLPPGRVWIRHPFPTMSEPQRSVQPLTDNGRRPDAQLVAGMARATLRALDRYFMQVRRKINVLERPIHSASASGRAWHGYNAYSPRVVAETLDIFRVVYNFHLRGQDGKTPAQRLGLAEGPLSLTELCANSPVSYSLPPGRK
;
A
#
# COMPACT_ATOMS: atom_id res chain seq x y z
N MET A 1 10.45 23.48 7.31
CA MET A 1 9.09 23.06 6.92
C MET A 1 8.98 21.55 6.73
N LEU A 2 9.72 20.92 5.78
CA LEU A 2 9.67 19.46 5.57
C LEU A 2 9.81 18.63 6.86
N ARG A 3 10.79 18.97 7.71
CA ARG A 3 10.97 18.34 9.03
C ARG A 3 9.71 18.36 9.90
N LEU A 4 8.92 19.43 9.85
CA LEU A 4 7.67 19.53 10.63
C LEU A 4 6.58 18.65 10.01
N LEU A 5 6.47 18.67 8.67
CA LEU A 5 5.49 17.91 7.89
C LEU A 5 5.59 16.39 8.16
N VAL A 6 6.81 15.85 8.28
CA VAL A 6 7.04 14.41 8.48
C VAL A 6 7.26 14.00 9.94
N ASN A 7 6.93 14.87 10.90
CA ASN A 7 7.04 14.58 12.34
C ASN A 7 5.76 14.94 13.11
N LYS A 8 4.61 14.63 12.51
CA LYS A 8 3.28 14.69 13.15
C LYS A 8 2.88 16.09 13.63
N VAL A 9 3.42 17.14 13.01
CA VAL A 9 3.02 18.53 13.33
C VAL A 9 1.77 18.88 12.53
N PRO A 10 0.67 19.35 13.16
CA PRO A 10 -0.52 19.79 12.43
C PRO A 10 -0.22 20.94 11.46
N MET A 11 -0.89 20.96 10.30
CA MET A 11 -0.63 21.96 9.25
C MET A 11 -0.69 23.41 9.75
N ARG A 12 -1.67 23.73 10.61
CA ARG A 12 -1.79 25.06 11.25
C ARG A 12 -0.56 25.41 12.09
N ARG A 13 -0.05 24.44 12.86
CA ARG A 13 1.15 24.62 13.68
C ARG A 13 2.41 24.76 12.82
N ILE A 14 2.47 24.10 11.66
CA ILE A 14 3.54 24.31 10.68
C ILE A 14 3.53 25.76 10.20
N CYS A 15 2.37 26.32 9.87
CA CYS A 15 2.24 27.72 9.47
C CYS A 15 2.75 28.68 10.56
N GLU A 16 2.32 28.47 11.81
CA GLU A 16 2.75 29.29 12.95
C GLU A 16 4.27 29.23 13.18
N VAL A 17 4.84 28.03 13.27
CA VAL A 17 6.27 27.83 13.58
C VAL A 17 7.16 28.32 12.43
N ALA A 18 6.71 28.14 11.18
CA ALA A 18 7.49 28.54 10.01
C ALA A 18 7.17 29.97 9.52
N GLY A 19 6.25 30.70 10.16
CA GLY A 19 5.81 32.03 9.71
C GLY A 19 5.23 32.03 8.30
N LEU A 20 4.47 30.98 7.93
CA LEU A 20 3.93 30.81 6.58
C LEU A 20 2.43 31.08 6.51
N HIS A 21 2.01 31.77 5.46
CA HIS A 21 0.60 31.79 5.08
C HIS A 21 0.15 30.39 4.61
N PRO A 22 -1.07 29.92 4.91
CA PRO A 22 -1.54 28.57 4.53
C PRO A 22 -1.38 28.23 3.04
N GLN A 23 -1.68 29.16 2.14
CA GLN A 23 -1.49 28.95 0.70
C GLN A 23 -0.03 28.64 0.37
N VAL A 24 0.92 29.36 0.97
CA VAL A 24 2.35 29.15 0.77
C VAL A 24 2.79 27.78 1.29
N LEU A 25 2.19 27.28 2.38
CA LEU A 25 2.44 25.92 2.85
C LEU A 25 2.01 24.89 1.81
N TYR A 26 0.78 24.98 1.30
CA TYR A 26 0.27 24.04 0.29
C TYR A 26 1.07 24.11 -1.02
N ASP A 27 1.40 25.30 -1.52
CA ASP A 27 2.23 25.46 -2.72
C ASP A 27 3.64 24.87 -2.54
N ARG A 28 4.18 24.89 -1.31
CA ARG A 28 5.45 24.24 -1.00
C ARG A 28 5.30 22.72 -0.87
N ILE A 29 4.19 22.21 -0.36
CA ILE A 29 3.89 20.76 -0.34
C ILE A 29 3.83 20.24 -1.78
N SER A 30 3.06 20.89 -2.66
CA SER A 30 2.96 20.46 -4.07
C SER A 30 4.32 20.47 -4.77
N ARG A 31 5.14 21.51 -4.55
CA ARG A 31 6.51 21.56 -5.10
C ARG A 31 7.40 20.44 -4.57
N LEU A 32 7.38 20.19 -3.26
CA LEU A 32 8.15 19.10 -2.66
C LEU A 32 7.70 17.74 -3.22
N ALA A 33 6.40 17.51 -3.37
CA ALA A 33 5.88 16.27 -3.95
C ALA A 33 6.39 16.06 -5.37
N THR A 34 6.33 17.08 -6.24
CA THR A 34 6.90 17.01 -7.60
C THR A 34 8.41 16.73 -7.56
N GLN A 35 9.16 17.45 -6.73
CA GLN A 35 10.61 17.25 -6.60
C GLN A 35 10.97 15.85 -6.12
N PHE A 36 10.20 15.30 -5.19
CA PHE A 36 10.46 14.01 -4.57
C PHE A 36 10.04 12.87 -5.50
N ARG A 37 8.94 12.99 -6.25
CA ARG A 37 8.63 12.06 -7.35
C ARG A 37 9.77 11.98 -8.36
N ALA A 38 10.32 13.13 -8.77
CA ALA A 38 11.43 13.17 -9.72
C ALA A 38 12.72 12.57 -9.14
N LEU A 39 13.03 12.82 -7.87
CA LEU A 39 14.16 12.21 -7.17
C LEU A 39 14.01 10.69 -7.10
N SER A 40 12.83 10.19 -6.68
CA SER A 40 12.54 8.75 -6.67
C SER A 40 12.73 8.14 -8.05
N ALA A 41 12.11 8.73 -9.07
CA ALA A 41 12.22 8.27 -10.44
C ALA A 41 13.67 8.22 -10.93
N HIS A 42 14.51 9.20 -10.58
CA HIS A 42 15.92 9.19 -10.96
C HIS A 42 16.69 7.99 -10.39
N TYR A 43 16.56 7.72 -9.09
CA TYR A 43 17.20 6.56 -8.46
C TYR A 43 16.64 5.23 -8.99
N GLU A 44 15.33 5.17 -9.19
CA GLU A 44 14.64 3.97 -9.63
C GLU A 44 14.96 3.65 -11.10
N THR A 45 14.93 4.62 -12.00
CA THR A 45 15.33 4.43 -13.40
C THR A 45 16.79 4.03 -13.51
N SER A 46 17.68 4.64 -12.72
CA SER A 46 19.10 4.27 -12.70
C SER A 46 19.26 2.80 -12.29
N ALA A 47 18.67 2.40 -11.15
CA ALA A 47 18.73 1.02 -10.69
C ALA A 47 18.06 0.03 -11.66
N LEU A 48 16.91 0.38 -12.23
CA LEU A 48 16.23 -0.44 -13.23
C LEU A 48 17.05 -0.56 -14.52
N SER A 49 18.02 0.31 -14.80
CA SER A 49 18.89 0.18 -15.97
C SER A 49 20.15 -0.64 -15.70
N SER A 50 20.68 -0.60 -14.48
CA SER A 50 21.99 -1.17 -14.13
C SER A 50 21.92 -2.45 -13.30
N THR A 51 20.81 -2.68 -12.61
CA THR A 51 20.72 -3.73 -11.58
C THR A 51 19.81 -4.87 -12.05
N ARG A 52 20.31 -6.09 -11.90
CA ARG A 52 19.52 -7.33 -12.05
C ARG A 52 19.44 -8.03 -10.72
N TRP A 53 18.24 -8.07 -10.14
CA TRP A 53 18.02 -8.76 -8.87
C TRP A 53 17.83 -10.25 -9.12
N THR A 54 18.52 -11.10 -8.38
CA THR A 54 18.27 -12.55 -8.45
C THR A 54 16.85 -12.86 -7.99
N ARG A 55 16.39 -12.20 -6.92
CA ARG A 55 15.04 -12.34 -6.34
C ARG A 55 14.52 -11.00 -5.84
N LEU A 56 13.25 -10.73 -6.07
CA LEU A 56 12.50 -9.69 -5.36
C LEU A 56 11.33 -10.33 -4.60
N HIS A 57 11.19 -9.97 -3.33
CA HIS A 57 10.06 -10.42 -2.51
C HIS A 57 9.19 -9.20 -2.25
N LEU A 58 8.12 -9.06 -3.01
CA LEU A 58 7.21 -7.94 -2.93
C LEU A 58 6.03 -8.29 -2.04
N ASN A 59 5.57 -7.32 -1.26
CA ASN A 59 4.25 -7.40 -0.64
C ASN A 59 3.38 -6.23 -1.10
N THR A 60 2.08 -6.49 -1.26
CA THR A 60 1.11 -5.51 -1.71
C THR A 60 -0.07 -5.50 -0.76
N ASP A 61 -0.37 -4.33 -0.23
CA ASP A 61 -1.42 -4.09 0.75
C ASP A 61 -2.00 -2.70 0.53
N ARG A 62 -3.16 -2.45 1.13
CA ARG A 62 -3.94 -1.24 0.97
C ARG A 62 -4.31 -0.63 2.31
N GLN A 63 -4.47 0.69 2.31
CA GLN A 63 -4.87 1.47 3.46
C GLN A 63 -5.97 2.45 3.08
N THR A 64 -6.97 2.57 3.94
CA THR A 64 -8.00 3.59 3.80
C THR A 64 -7.64 4.87 4.55
N HIS A 65 -8.00 6.00 3.96
CA HIS A 65 -7.87 7.35 4.52
C HIS A 65 -9.22 8.04 4.50
N THR A 66 -9.73 8.42 5.67
CA THR A 66 -10.99 9.17 5.79
C THR A 66 -10.72 10.66 5.74
N LEU A 67 -11.46 11.37 4.89
CA LEU A 67 -11.26 12.79 4.61
C LEU A 67 -12.59 13.52 4.68
N ASN A 68 -12.55 14.81 5.02
CA ASN A 68 -13.72 15.67 4.95
C ASN A 68 -13.63 16.51 3.67
N TRP A 69 -13.99 15.94 2.53
CA TRP A 69 -13.85 16.58 1.23
C TRP A 69 -15.16 17.22 0.76
N GLY A 70 -15.07 18.31 0.02
CA GLY A 70 -16.21 19.09 -0.44
C GLY A 70 -15.87 20.56 -0.58
N THR A 71 -16.89 21.41 -0.52
CA THR A 71 -16.71 22.87 -0.56
C THR A 71 -16.47 23.44 0.83
N ALA A 72 -16.12 24.73 0.92
CA ALA A 72 -16.00 25.40 2.21
C ALA A 72 -17.32 25.43 3.00
N LEU A 73 -18.46 25.44 2.29
CA LEU A 73 -19.81 25.49 2.85
C LEU A 73 -20.34 24.10 3.24
N GLU A 74 -19.97 23.07 2.48
CA GLU A 74 -20.48 21.70 2.67
C GLU A 74 -19.35 20.68 2.48
N ARG A 75 -18.94 20.05 3.59
CA ARG A 75 -17.90 19.01 3.63
C ARG A 75 -18.54 17.67 3.97
N GLN A 76 -18.12 16.61 3.30
CA GLN A 76 -18.60 15.25 3.54
C GLN A 76 -17.47 14.28 3.84
N PRO A 77 -17.69 13.29 4.72
CA PRO A 77 -16.74 12.23 4.95
C PRO A 77 -16.67 11.34 3.71
N ILE A 78 -15.49 11.26 3.10
CA ILE A 78 -15.18 10.30 2.04
C ILE A 78 -14.08 9.36 2.50
N VAL A 79 -14.02 8.16 1.91
CA VAL A 79 -12.94 7.22 2.12
C VAL A 79 -12.16 7.09 0.81
N LEU A 80 -10.86 7.36 0.88
CA LEU A 80 -9.93 7.09 -0.20
C LEU A 80 -9.07 5.89 0.14
N LEU A 81 -8.67 5.15 -0.87
CA LEU A 81 -7.82 3.99 -0.80
C LEU A 81 -6.43 4.31 -1.34
N ALA A 82 -5.41 4.00 -0.55
CA ALA A 82 -4.02 3.98 -0.98
C ALA A 82 -3.53 2.54 -1.06
N ILE A 83 -3.14 2.09 -2.26
CA ILE A 83 -2.44 0.81 -2.46
C ILE A 83 -0.93 1.05 -2.50
N ALA A 84 -0.16 0.17 -1.87
CA ALA A 84 1.29 0.24 -1.84
C ALA A 84 1.92 -1.13 -2.09
N THR A 85 3.13 -1.13 -2.66
CA THR A 85 3.99 -2.31 -2.75
C THR A 85 5.36 -2.00 -2.18
N ALA A 86 5.91 -2.92 -1.38
CA ALA A 86 7.27 -2.82 -0.86
C ALA A 86 8.06 -4.11 -1.07
N ASP A 87 9.39 -3.99 -1.19
CA ASP A 87 10.27 -5.14 -1.05
C ASP A 87 10.40 -5.52 0.43
N VAL A 88 10.16 -6.80 0.74
CA VAL A 88 10.09 -7.35 2.09
C VAL A 88 11.44 -7.29 2.80
N SER A 89 12.53 -7.51 2.06
CA SER A 89 13.87 -7.67 2.62
C SER A 89 14.49 -6.31 2.99
N SER A 90 14.45 -5.37 2.04
CA SER A 90 14.96 -4.01 2.22
C SER A 90 13.98 -3.11 2.97
N GLY A 91 12.68 -3.41 2.87
CA GLY A 91 11.60 -2.54 3.29
C GLY A 91 11.32 -1.39 2.30
N TYR A 92 11.96 -1.36 1.12
CA TYR A 92 11.83 -0.26 0.17
C TYR A 92 10.43 -0.22 -0.43
N VAL A 93 9.74 0.91 -0.32
CA VAL A 93 8.40 1.09 -0.90
C VAL A 93 8.55 1.42 -2.37
N VAL A 94 8.35 0.39 -3.19
CA VAL A 94 8.49 0.42 -4.65
C VAL A 94 7.47 1.35 -5.29
N ALA A 95 6.22 1.31 -4.84
CA ALA A 95 5.17 2.16 -5.37
C ALA A 95 4.10 2.43 -4.32
N GLN A 96 3.40 3.56 -4.47
CA GLN A 96 2.20 3.86 -3.71
C GLN A 96 1.29 4.77 -4.52
N HIS A 97 0.01 4.42 -4.62
CA HIS A 97 -0.98 5.19 -5.37
C HIS A 97 -2.26 5.37 -4.54
N LEU A 98 -2.71 6.61 -4.41
CA LEU A 98 -4.04 6.95 -3.90
C LEU A 98 -5.05 6.85 -5.05
N ASN A 99 -6.27 6.38 -4.79
CA ASN A 99 -7.34 6.28 -5.78
C ASN A 99 -7.96 7.65 -6.12
N TYR A 100 -7.11 8.61 -6.48
CA TYR A 100 -7.47 9.99 -6.74
C TYR A 100 -6.71 10.51 -7.96
N ASP A 101 -7.45 11.10 -8.89
CA ASP A 101 -6.93 11.76 -10.07
C ASP A 101 -7.07 13.28 -9.87
N PRO A 102 -5.97 14.03 -9.65
CA PRO A 102 -6.02 15.47 -9.41
C PRO A 102 -6.46 16.29 -10.64
N ASP A 103 -6.30 15.74 -11.85
CA ASP A 103 -6.54 16.43 -13.11
C ASP A 103 -7.93 16.13 -13.68
N ALA A 104 -8.63 15.14 -13.12
CA ALA A 104 -9.99 14.81 -13.51
C ALA A 104 -10.99 15.93 -13.17
N ASN A 105 -12.02 16.07 -14.00
CA ASN A 105 -13.19 16.90 -13.73
C ASN A 105 -14.45 16.02 -13.83
N PRO A 106 -14.92 15.44 -12.72
CA PRO A 106 -16.04 14.48 -12.73
C PRO A 106 -17.33 15.04 -13.32
N ARG A 107 -17.58 16.34 -13.20
CA ARG A 107 -18.78 16.98 -13.79
C ARG A 107 -18.68 17.08 -15.31
N ALA A 108 -17.51 17.49 -15.82
CA ALA A 108 -17.29 17.49 -17.26
C ALA A 108 -17.29 16.07 -17.83
N THR A 109 -16.68 15.12 -17.11
CA THR A 109 -16.68 13.70 -17.51
C THR A 109 -18.07 13.09 -17.50
N GLU A 110 -18.95 13.47 -16.57
CA GLU A 110 -20.33 13.01 -16.54
C GLU A 110 -21.10 13.41 -17.80
N LEU A 111 -20.96 14.64 -18.27
CA LEU A 111 -21.59 15.07 -19.53
C LEU A 111 -21.13 14.21 -20.72
N LEU A 112 -19.83 13.87 -20.77
CA LEU A 112 -19.27 12.97 -21.77
C LEU A 112 -19.80 11.54 -21.61
N ALA A 113 -19.99 11.05 -20.39
CA ALA A 113 -20.54 9.73 -20.09
C ALA A 113 -22.00 9.61 -20.54
N TYR A 114 -22.83 10.63 -20.29
CA TYR A 114 -24.19 10.69 -20.82
C TYR A 114 -24.21 10.70 -22.36
N ALA A 115 -23.36 11.49 -22.99
CA ALA A 115 -23.24 11.51 -24.45
C ALA A 115 -22.81 10.15 -25.03
N ALA A 116 -22.01 9.38 -24.30
CA ALA A 116 -21.60 8.02 -24.66
C ALA A 116 -22.66 6.94 -24.36
N GLY A 117 -23.74 7.28 -23.64
CA GLY A 117 -24.75 6.33 -23.17
C GLY A 117 -24.26 5.39 -22.06
N ASP A 118 -23.24 5.79 -21.30
CA ASP A 118 -22.69 5.00 -20.19
C ASP A 118 -23.71 4.67 -19.08
N PRO A 119 -24.64 5.58 -18.70
CA PRO A 119 -25.64 5.27 -17.68
C PRO A 119 -26.55 4.09 -18.05
N GLN A 120 -26.77 3.85 -19.35
CA GLN A 120 -27.59 2.73 -19.83
C GLN A 120 -26.79 1.41 -19.97
N ARG A 121 -25.47 1.44 -19.72
CA ARG A 121 -24.57 0.28 -19.84
C ARG A 121 -24.22 -0.29 -18.47
N ARG A 122 -23.96 -1.59 -18.44
CA ARG A 122 -23.31 -2.24 -17.29
C ARG A 122 -21.92 -1.62 -17.09
N ALA A 123 -21.47 -1.51 -15.83
CA ALA A 123 -20.22 -0.85 -15.46
C ALA A 123 -19.00 -1.29 -16.30
N ALA A 124 -18.88 -2.59 -16.60
CA ALA A 124 -17.78 -3.15 -17.40
C ALA A 124 -17.71 -2.66 -18.86
N PHE A 125 -18.78 -2.07 -19.39
CA PHE A 125 -18.87 -1.58 -20.78
C PHE A 125 -18.96 -0.05 -20.89
N ARG A 126 -18.82 0.67 -19.77
CA ARG A 126 -18.81 2.13 -19.74
C ARG A 126 -17.46 2.66 -20.23
N GLN A 127 -17.47 3.72 -21.01
CA GLN A 127 -16.25 4.39 -21.50
C GLN A 127 -15.53 5.15 -20.37
N TYR A 128 -16.30 5.75 -19.45
CA TYR A 128 -15.77 6.57 -18.36
C TYR A 128 -15.84 5.91 -16.98
N ALA A 129 -15.96 4.58 -16.93
CA ALA A 129 -16.10 3.79 -15.70
C ALA A 129 -14.93 3.88 -14.71
N ARG A 130 -13.80 4.50 -15.08
CA ARG A 130 -12.65 4.62 -14.17
C ARG A 130 -12.91 5.58 -13.01
N LEU A 131 -13.78 6.58 -13.19
CA LEU A 131 -14.07 7.60 -12.19
C LEU A 131 -15.43 7.33 -11.54
N TRP A 132 -15.53 7.64 -10.25
CA TRP A 132 -16.82 7.84 -9.62
C TRP A 132 -17.44 9.12 -10.18
N LEU A 133 -18.52 8.96 -10.94
CA LEU A 133 -19.28 10.07 -11.53
C LEU A 133 -20.51 10.39 -10.67
N PRO A 134 -20.99 11.65 -10.65
CA PRO A 134 -22.11 12.01 -9.79
C PRO A 134 -23.30 11.07 -9.94
N TYR A 135 -23.80 10.80 -11.15
CA TYR A 135 -24.96 9.93 -11.38
C TYR A 135 -24.87 8.53 -10.75
N GLU A 136 -23.67 7.97 -10.55
CA GLU A 136 -23.49 6.64 -9.93
C GLU A 136 -23.89 6.63 -8.46
N SER A 137 -23.98 7.79 -7.82
CA SER A 137 -24.39 7.94 -6.42
C SER A 137 -25.91 8.15 -6.26
N ALA A 138 -26.66 8.23 -7.36
CA ALA A 138 -28.12 8.36 -7.34
C ALA A 138 -28.86 7.02 -7.30
N ASP A 139 -28.16 5.90 -7.56
CA ASP A 139 -28.76 4.61 -7.93
C ASP A 139 -28.79 3.57 -6.79
N ASP A 140 -28.40 3.94 -5.56
CA ASP A 140 -28.49 3.06 -4.39
C ASP A 140 -29.94 3.02 -3.87
N GLY A 141 -30.73 2.07 -4.38
CA GLY A 141 -32.10 1.77 -3.98
C GLY A 141 -32.29 1.16 -2.58
N ASP A 142 -31.38 1.37 -1.62
CA ASP A 142 -31.55 0.95 -0.23
C ASP A 142 -31.62 2.15 0.73
N SER A 143 -32.68 2.21 1.52
CA SER A 143 -33.19 3.41 2.21
C SER A 143 -32.58 3.65 3.60
N THR A 144 -31.41 3.08 3.90
CA THR A 144 -30.71 3.26 5.18
C THR A 144 -29.35 3.99 5.06
N ARG A 145 -29.32 5.11 4.29
CA ARG A 145 -28.30 6.19 4.15
C ARG A 145 -26.94 5.83 3.50
N PRO A 146 -26.27 6.77 2.77
CA PRO A 146 -26.53 8.21 2.55
C PRO A 146 -27.02 8.55 1.13
N LYS A 147 -27.35 9.83 0.91
CA LYS A 147 -28.19 10.32 -0.19
C LYS A 147 -27.44 10.74 -1.47
N SER A 148 -28.23 10.99 -2.52
CA SER A 148 -28.00 11.13 -3.98
C SER A 148 -26.71 11.80 -4.52
N ALA A 149 -26.45 11.57 -5.80
CA ALA A 149 -25.53 12.29 -6.71
C ALA A 149 -25.58 13.83 -6.68
N SER A 150 -26.74 14.42 -6.40
CA SER A 150 -26.85 15.88 -6.21
C SER A 150 -26.27 16.33 -4.86
N GLU A 151 -26.07 15.37 -3.95
CA GLU A 151 -25.52 15.50 -2.61
C GLU A 151 -24.05 15.05 -2.53
N LEU A 152 -23.55 14.17 -3.42
CA LEU A 152 -22.11 13.99 -3.67
C LEU A 152 -21.61 15.11 -4.59
N ARG A 153 -21.46 16.31 -4.03
CA ARG A 153 -20.84 17.46 -4.69
C ARG A 153 -19.34 17.27 -4.81
N VAL A 154 -18.93 16.30 -5.63
CA VAL A 154 -17.54 16.15 -6.06
C VAL A 154 -17.08 17.50 -6.60
N PRO A 155 -16.00 18.08 -6.07
CA PRO A 155 -15.49 19.35 -6.58
C PRO A 155 -15.29 19.27 -8.09
N GLY A 156 -15.44 20.38 -8.81
CA GLY A 156 -15.19 20.42 -10.26
C GLY A 156 -13.73 20.15 -10.67
N VAL A 157 -12.86 19.84 -9.70
CA VAL A 157 -11.44 19.53 -9.88
C VAL A 157 -11.07 18.38 -8.95
N GLY A 158 -10.45 17.36 -9.52
CA GLY A 158 -10.12 16.11 -8.84
C GLY A 158 -11.26 15.10 -8.89
N GLY A 159 -10.95 13.85 -9.21
CA GLY A 159 -11.90 12.74 -9.25
C GLY A 159 -11.46 11.56 -8.41
N ILE A 160 -12.41 10.84 -7.82
CA ILE A 160 -12.12 9.57 -7.16
C ILE A 160 -12.08 8.49 -8.24
N VAL A 161 -10.98 7.75 -8.29
CA VAL A 161 -10.81 6.62 -9.20
C VAL A 161 -11.38 5.38 -8.51
N HIS A 162 -12.14 4.58 -9.24
CA HIS A 162 -12.62 3.29 -8.76
C HIS A 162 -11.43 2.41 -8.31
N GLU A 163 -11.56 1.72 -7.17
CA GLU A 163 -10.45 1.02 -6.51
C GLU A 163 -9.80 0.00 -7.45
N ASN A 164 -10.60 -0.77 -8.19
CA ASN A 164 -10.16 -1.78 -9.15
C ASN A 164 -9.23 -1.22 -10.23
N TYR A 165 -9.51 -0.03 -10.75
CA TYR A 165 -8.65 0.65 -11.73
C TYR A 165 -7.34 1.09 -11.11
N THR A 166 -7.39 1.59 -9.88
CA THR A 166 -6.19 1.99 -9.13
C THR A 166 -5.29 0.79 -8.85
N MET A 167 -5.87 -0.35 -8.46
CA MET A 167 -5.13 -1.60 -8.22
C MET A 167 -4.50 -2.15 -9.50
N ALA A 168 -5.27 -2.18 -10.61
CA ALA A 168 -4.76 -2.62 -11.90
C ALA A 168 -3.61 -1.72 -12.37
N ALA A 169 -3.77 -0.39 -12.31
CA ALA A 169 -2.73 0.56 -12.67
C ALA A 169 -1.49 0.43 -11.77
N HIS A 170 -1.68 0.21 -10.46
CA HIS A 170 -0.59 -0.02 -9.52
C HIS A 170 0.23 -1.24 -9.89
N LEU A 171 -0.40 -2.39 -10.17
CA LEU A 171 0.31 -3.61 -10.57
C LEU A 171 1.02 -3.44 -11.92
N GLN A 172 0.42 -2.71 -12.87
CA GLN A 172 1.07 -2.39 -14.15
C GLN A 172 2.34 -1.55 -13.95
N ALA A 173 2.32 -0.59 -13.02
CA ALA A 173 3.49 0.22 -12.68
C ALA A 173 4.65 -0.58 -12.08
N LEU A 174 4.41 -1.78 -11.56
CA LEU A 174 5.45 -2.67 -11.03
C LEU A 174 6.16 -3.50 -12.11
N LYS A 175 5.64 -3.53 -13.35
CA LYS A 175 6.23 -4.34 -14.44
C LYS A 175 7.73 -4.12 -14.67
N PRO A 176 8.25 -2.87 -14.67
CA PRO A 176 9.69 -2.65 -14.83
C PRO A 176 10.52 -3.35 -13.73
N TRP A 177 10.08 -3.30 -12.48
CA TRP A 177 10.74 -3.97 -11.36
C TRP A 177 10.69 -5.48 -11.48
N VAL A 178 9.52 -6.04 -11.84
CA VAL A 178 9.34 -7.47 -12.06
C VAL A 178 10.26 -7.95 -13.19
N ALA A 179 10.37 -7.19 -14.28
CA ALA A 179 11.22 -7.53 -15.43
C ALA A 179 12.72 -7.57 -15.10
N GLN A 180 13.17 -6.77 -14.12
CA GLN A 180 14.57 -6.74 -13.69
C GLN A 180 14.95 -7.80 -12.65
N ALA A 181 13.99 -8.62 -12.22
CA ALA A 181 14.23 -9.71 -11.28
C ALA A 181 14.14 -11.08 -11.94
N GLY A 182 15.12 -11.95 -11.69
CA GLY A 182 15.12 -13.34 -12.16
C GLY A 182 13.95 -14.16 -11.60
N TYR A 183 13.59 -13.91 -10.34
CA TYR A 183 12.41 -14.48 -9.70
C TYR A 183 11.69 -13.44 -8.84
N VAL A 184 10.36 -13.48 -8.82
CA VAL A 184 9.54 -12.58 -8.01
C VAL A 184 8.57 -13.38 -7.15
N GLN A 185 8.43 -12.97 -5.90
CA GLN A 185 7.39 -13.48 -5.01
C GLN A 185 6.50 -12.32 -4.58
N PHE A 186 5.18 -12.45 -4.74
CA PHE A 186 4.19 -11.53 -4.19
C PHE A 186 3.55 -12.10 -2.92
N SER A 187 3.47 -11.29 -1.87
CA SER A 187 2.62 -11.50 -0.70
C SER A 187 1.48 -10.48 -0.75
N LEU A 188 0.24 -10.95 -0.83
CA LEU A 188 -0.94 -10.11 -1.07
C LEU A 188 -1.87 -10.16 0.14
N ASP A 189 -2.49 -9.04 0.49
CA ASP A 189 -3.61 -9.01 1.44
C ASP A 189 -4.87 -9.67 0.84
N LEU A 190 -5.85 -9.97 1.69
CA LEU A 190 -7.13 -10.62 1.38
C LEU A 190 -8.13 -9.74 0.62
N ASP A 191 -7.66 -8.79 -0.18
CA ASP A 191 -8.57 -7.91 -0.90
C ASP A 191 -9.26 -8.64 -2.06
N PRO A 192 -10.61 -8.59 -2.16
CA PRO A 192 -11.33 -9.23 -3.24
C PRO A 192 -11.00 -8.55 -4.57
N LEU A 193 -10.11 -9.17 -5.37
CA LEU A 193 -9.66 -8.83 -6.74
C LEU A 193 -8.14 -8.65 -6.84
N LEU A 194 -7.44 -8.30 -5.76
CA LEU A 194 -5.99 -8.06 -5.80
C LEU A 194 -5.21 -9.29 -6.30
N ASP A 195 -5.59 -10.46 -5.81
CA ASP A 195 -5.09 -11.76 -6.25
C ASP A 195 -5.26 -11.96 -7.76
N ARG A 196 -6.47 -11.79 -8.26
CA ARG A 196 -6.82 -11.99 -9.67
C ARG A 196 -6.08 -11.00 -10.57
N LEU A 197 -6.06 -9.72 -10.20
CA LEU A 197 -5.34 -8.70 -10.96
C LEU A 197 -3.83 -8.97 -10.97
N CYS A 198 -3.25 -9.41 -9.86
CA CYS A 198 -1.84 -9.78 -9.80
C CYS A 198 -1.53 -10.94 -10.76
N LEU A 199 -2.31 -12.02 -10.68
CA LEU A 199 -2.12 -13.19 -11.55
C LEU A 199 -2.34 -12.87 -13.03
N LEU A 200 -3.32 -12.02 -13.36
CA LEU A 200 -3.57 -11.59 -14.74
C LEU A 200 -2.45 -10.68 -15.28
N THR A 201 -2.03 -9.70 -14.49
CA THR A 201 -1.01 -8.71 -14.88
C THR A 201 0.34 -9.37 -15.15
N PHE A 202 0.68 -10.42 -14.41
CA PHE A 202 1.95 -11.14 -14.52
C PHE A 202 1.79 -12.59 -15.00
N SER A 203 0.75 -12.86 -15.78
CA SER A 203 0.36 -14.22 -16.18
C SER A 203 1.47 -15.00 -16.89
N GLU A 204 2.31 -14.35 -17.71
CA GLU A 204 3.46 -14.98 -18.35
C GLU A 204 4.47 -15.49 -17.31
N ARG A 205 4.91 -14.63 -16.40
CA ARG A 205 5.85 -15.00 -15.31
C ARG A 205 5.29 -16.10 -14.40
N VAL A 206 3.98 -16.11 -14.17
CA VAL A 206 3.29 -17.17 -13.42
C VAL A 206 3.28 -18.48 -14.20
N ARG A 207 3.13 -18.47 -15.51
CA ARG A 207 3.20 -19.71 -16.32
C ARG A 207 4.61 -20.26 -16.37
N ASP A 208 5.60 -19.38 -16.46
CA ASP A 208 7.01 -19.75 -16.64
C ASP A 208 7.72 -20.20 -15.36
N GLY A 209 7.04 -20.20 -14.22
CA GLY A 209 7.66 -20.63 -12.97
C GLY A 209 8.46 -19.55 -12.23
N THR A 210 8.57 -18.34 -12.82
CA THR A 210 9.48 -17.27 -12.37
C THR A 210 8.79 -16.20 -11.52
N LEU A 211 7.49 -16.36 -11.27
CA LEU A 211 6.74 -15.59 -10.29
C LEU A 211 5.79 -16.48 -9.51
N ASP A 212 5.76 -16.29 -8.19
CA ASP A 212 4.77 -16.88 -7.28
C ASP A 212 4.01 -15.82 -6.51
N ALA A 213 2.75 -16.07 -6.23
CA ALA A 213 1.90 -15.19 -5.43
C ALA A 213 1.28 -15.97 -4.28
N PHE A 214 1.23 -15.33 -3.11
CA PHE A 214 0.71 -15.90 -1.88
C PHE A 214 -0.30 -14.91 -1.29
N LEU A 215 -1.52 -15.35 -1.00
CA LEU A 215 -2.39 -14.59 -0.10
C LEU A 215 -1.89 -14.78 1.34
N VAL A 216 -1.92 -13.72 2.13
CA VAL A 216 -1.51 -13.73 3.53
C VAL A 216 -2.69 -13.30 4.38
N ARG A 217 -3.08 -14.15 5.33
CA ARG A 217 -4.10 -13.86 6.33
C ARG A 217 -3.45 -13.78 7.70
N ILE A 218 -3.85 -12.78 8.49
CA ILE A 218 -3.39 -12.59 9.88
C ILE A 218 -4.61 -12.40 10.77
N ASN A 219 -4.66 -13.10 11.91
CA ASN A 219 -5.65 -12.80 12.95
C ASN A 219 -5.30 -11.49 13.66
N LYS A 220 -6.05 -10.43 13.37
CA LYS A 220 -5.83 -9.08 13.94
C LYS A 220 -6.60 -8.87 15.25
N ASP A 221 -7.57 -9.73 15.56
CA ASP A 221 -8.51 -9.56 16.68
C ASP A 221 -8.00 -10.13 18.01
N MET A 222 -6.77 -10.67 18.01
CA MET A 222 -6.14 -11.19 19.22
C MET A 222 -5.68 -10.08 20.16
N THR A 223 -6.02 -10.21 21.45
CA THR A 223 -5.50 -9.37 22.53
C THR A 223 -4.00 -9.57 22.70
N VAL A 224 -3.32 -8.63 23.37
CA VAL A 224 -1.87 -8.75 23.64
C VAL A 224 -1.55 -10.03 24.43
N ALA A 225 -2.41 -10.43 25.37
CA ALA A 225 -2.24 -11.67 26.13
C ALA A 225 -2.36 -12.90 25.23
N GLN A 226 -3.40 -12.97 24.38
CA GLN A 226 -3.57 -14.06 23.42
C GLN A 226 -2.40 -14.15 22.42
N ARG A 227 -1.86 -13.01 21.98
CA ARG A 227 -0.67 -12.98 21.10
C ARG A 227 0.57 -13.56 21.77
N ARG A 228 0.80 -13.20 23.05
CA ARG A 228 1.90 -13.75 23.84
C ARG A 228 1.75 -15.25 24.07
N GLN A 229 0.52 -15.70 24.35
CA GLN A 229 0.22 -17.12 24.52
C GLN A 229 0.51 -17.92 23.23
N ALA A 230 0.01 -17.46 22.08
CA ALA A 230 0.26 -18.11 20.80
C ALA A 230 1.75 -18.12 20.41
N LEU A 231 2.51 -17.09 20.82
CA LEU A 231 3.95 -17.05 20.62
C LEU A 231 4.65 -18.08 21.51
N ALA A 232 4.30 -18.15 22.79
CA ALA A 232 4.88 -19.12 23.73
C ALA A 232 4.58 -20.58 23.32
N GLU A 233 3.37 -20.85 22.84
CA GLU A 233 3.00 -22.17 22.29
C GLU A 233 3.85 -22.54 21.07
N ALA A 234 4.08 -21.58 20.16
CA ALA A 234 4.90 -21.81 18.99
C ALA A 234 6.40 -21.92 19.31
N GLU A 235 6.90 -21.19 20.32
CA GLU A 235 8.26 -21.33 20.83
C GLU A 235 8.49 -22.70 21.46
N ALA A 236 7.56 -23.19 22.28
CA ALA A 236 7.64 -24.53 22.87
C ALA A 236 7.63 -25.63 21.80
N GLU A 237 6.79 -25.47 20.77
CA GLU A 237 6.77 -26.41 19.64
C GLU A 237 8.07 -26.37 18.82
N LEU A 238 8.66 -25.19 18.63
CA LEU A 238 9.95 -25.05 17.97
C LEU A 238 11.08 -25.72 18.76
N ASP A 239 11.09 -25.59 20.09
CA ASP A 239 12.07 -26.28 20.94
C ASP A 239 11.92 -27.80 20.86
N ARG A 240 10.68 -28.31 20.79
CA ARG A 240 10.41 -29.73 20.53
C ARG A 240 11.00 -30.17 19.19
N LEU A 241 10.77 -29.40 18.12
CA LEU A 241 11.28 -29.69 16.77
C LEU A 241 12.81 -29.61 16.70
N ARG A 242 13.44 -28.66 17.38
CA ARG A 242 14.91 -28.57 17.51
C ARG A 242 15.48 -29.81 18.18
N GLY A 243 14.80 -30.36 19.18
CA GLY A 243 15.18 -31.62 19.81
C GLY A 243 15.06 -32.84 18.88
N GLN A 244 14.05 -32.85 18.01
CA GLN A 244 13.85 -33.92 17.03
C GLN A 244 14.84 -33.86 15.85
N TRP A 245 15.17 -32.64 15.41
CA TRP A 245 16.06 -32.40 14.27
C TRP A 245 17.19 -31.42 14.63
N PRO A 246 18.11 -31.79 15.52
CA PRO A 246 19.16 -30.91 16.04
C PRO A 246 20.14 -30.40 14.98
N GLN A 247 20.21 -31.07 13.82
CA GLN A 247 21.05 -30.70 12.69
C GLN A 247 20.45 -29.61 11.79
N LEU A 248 19.15 -29.30 11.92
CA LEU A 248 18.46 -28.36 11.05
C LEU A 248 18.48 -26.94 11.64
N THR A 249 18.62 -25.94 10.76
CA THR A 249 18.42 -24.55 11.16
C THR A 249 16.95 -24.25 11.39
N ASP A 250 16.62 -23.21 12.16
CA ASP A 250 15.22 -22.76 12.32
C ASP A 250 14.53 -22.52 10.97
N SER A 251 15.24 -22.01 9.96
CA SER A 251 14.65 -21.81 8.63
C SER A 251 14.34 -23.12 7.93
N ASP A 252 15.14 -24.17 8.15
CA ASP A 252 14.90 -25.48 7.55
C ASP A 252 13.78 -26.20 8.30
N LEU A 253 13.71 -26.07 9.64
CA LEU A 253 12.59 -26.54 10.45
C LEU A 253 11.25 -25.97 9.97
N ILE A 254 11.18 -24.65 9.72
CA ILE A 254 9.97 -24.01 9.15
C ILE A 254 9.57 -24.68 7.84
N ARG A 255 10.53 -24.90 6.95
CA ARG A 255 10.27 -25.46 5.64
C ARG A 255 9.82 -26.91 5.75
N THR A 256 10.39 -27.70 6.65
CA THR A 256 9.96 -29.08 6.90
C THR A 256 8.50 -29.11 7.35
N VAL A 257 8.13 -28.34 8.38
CA VAL A 257 6.74 -28.30 8.87
C VAL A 257 5.74 -27.82 7.80
N LEU A 258 6.13 -26.82 7.01
CA LEU A 258 5.31 -26.32 5.90
C LEU A 258 5.20 -27.33 4.76
N ALA A 259 6.24 -28.12 4.49
CA ALA A 259 6.21 -29.19 3.50
C ALA A 259 5.24 -30.30 3.93
N GLU A 260 5.34 -30.77 5.18
CA GLU A 260 4.42 -31.74 5.76
C GLU A 260 2.97 -31.25 5.70
N SER A 261 2.73 -29.98 6.07
CA SER A 261 1.39 -29.38 5.99
C SER A 261 0.84 -29.33 4.56
N LEU A 262 1.69 -29.09 3.57
CA LEU A 262 1.30 -29.06 2.16
C LEU A 262 0.99 -30.48 1.63
N GLU A 263 1.81 -31.46 2.00
CA GLU A 263 1.60 -32.87 1.68
C GLU A 263 0.29 -33.39 2.30
N GLU A 264 0.04 -33.08 3.57
CA GLU A 264 -1.19 -33.47 4.25
C GLU A 264 -2.42 -32.87 3.56
N ALA A 265 -2.38 -31.60 3.19
CA ALA A 265 -3.48 -30.95 2.47
C ALA A 265 -3.76 -31.61 1.11
N ARG A 266 -2.71 -32.03 0.39
CA ARG A 266 -2.86 -32.78 -0.87
C ARG A 266 -3.42 -34.18 -0.64
N ALA A 267 -2.99 -34.87 0.42
CA ALA A 267 -3.52 -36.18 0.80
C ALA A 267 -5.01 -36.13 1.15
N GLN A 268 -5.48 -35.01 1.70
CA GLN A 268 -6.91 -34.73 1.93
C GLN A 268 -7.71 -34.38 0.66
N GLY A 269 -7.05 -34.34 -0.51
CA GLY A 269 -7.69 -34.02 -1.79
C GLY A 269 -8.04 -32.54 -1.96
N LEU A 270 -7.44 -31.64 -1.16
CA LEU A 270 -7.70 -30.22 -1.30
C LEU A 270 -7.07 -29.67 -2.60
N PRO A 271 -7.77 -28.79 -3.34
CA PRO A 271 -7.29 -28.32 -4.64
C PRO A 271 -6.01 -27.46 -4.51
N PRO A 272 -4.99 -27.68 -5.36
CA PRO A 272 -3.79 -26.85 -5.42
C PRO A 272 -4.11 -25.36 -5.54
N GLY A 273 -3.31 -24.56 -4.84
CA GLY A 273 -3.45 -23.10 -4.77
C GLY A 273 -4.71 -22.58 -4.09
N ARG A 274 -5.58 -23.48 -3.59
CA ARG A 274 -6.78 -23.14 -2.84
C ARG A 274 -6.73 -23.58 -1.37
N VAL A 275 -5.55 -23.98 -0.90
CA VAL A 275 -5.32 -24.42 0.49
C VAL A 275 -4.75 -23.29 1.33
N TRP A 276 -5.29 -23.13 2.55
CA TRP A 276 -4.69 -22.29 3.58
C TRP A 276 -3.77 -23.12 4.48
N ILE A 277 -2.49 -22.80 4.47
CA ILE A 277 -1.48 -23.42 5.33
C ILE A 277 -1.16 -22.46 6.47
N ARG A 278 -1.19 -22.93 7.72
CA ARG A 278 -0.79 -22.13 8.88
C ARG A 278 0.73 -22.01 8.91
N HIS A 279 1.24 -20.79 9.07
CA HIS A 279 2.66 -20.59 9.28
C HIS A 279 3.03 -21.05 10.70
N PRO A 280 4.04 -21.91 10.87
CA PRO A 280 4.32 -22.53 12.15
C PRO A 280 4.81 -21.52 13.19
N PHE A 281 5.54 -20.48 12.76
CA PHE A 281 6.11 -19.49 13.67
C PHE A 281 5.41 -18.14 13.55
N PRO A 282 4.56 -17.78 14.52
CA PRO A 282 3.91 -16.49 14.58
C PRO A 282 4.88 -15.39 15.07
N THR A 283 4.49 -14.15 14.86
CA THR A 283 5.16 -12.98 15.49
C THR A 283 4.14 -12.15 16.24
N MET A 284 4.58 -11.24 17.12
CA MET A 284 3.65 -10.30 17.78
C MET A 284 2.81 -9.50 16.77
N SER A 285 3.38 -9.15 15.62
CA SER A 285 2.68 -8.48 14.52
C SER A 285 1.78 -9.42 13.70
N GLU A 286 2.14 -10.70 13.59
CA GLU A 286 1.47 -11.72 12.76
C GLU A 286 1.21 -13.02 13.58
N PRO A 287 0.34 -13.00 14.60
CA PRO A 287 0.25 -14.04 15.65
C PRO A 287 -0.39 -15.36 15.21
N GLN A 288 -1.10 -15.38 14.09
CA GLN A 288 -1.68 -16.57 13.46
C GLN A 288 -1.67 -16.38 11.95
N ARG A 289 -0.47 -16.19 11.40
CA ARG A 289 -0.31 -16.03 9.96
C ARG A 289 -0.68 -17.33 9.25
N SER A 290 -1.51 -17.23 8.22
CA SER A 290 -1.74 -18.31 7.26
C SER A 290 -1.45 -17.80 5.85
N VAL A 291 -1.03 -18.71 4.99
CA VAL A 291 -0.68 -18.40 3.61
C VAL A 291 -1.41 -19.33 2.66
N GLN A 292 -1.79 -18.82 1.49
CA GLN A 292 -2.39 -19.61 0.42
C GLN A 292 -1.55 -19.43 -0.86
N PRO A 293 -0.91 -20.50 -1.38
CA PRO A 293 0.01 -20.42 -2.51
C PRO A 293 -0.77 -20.32 -3.84
N LEU A 294 -1.26 -19.14 -4.21
CA LEU A 294 -2.13 -18.93 -5.39
C LEU A 294 -1.61 -19.49 -6.71
N THR A 295 -0.28 -19.55 -6.87
CA THR A 295 0.38 -20.04 -8.09
C THR A 295 0.70 -21.53 -8.06
N ASP A 296 0.32 -22.24 -7.00
CA ASP A 296 0.37 -23.70 -6.98
C ASP A 296 -0.67 -24.27 -7.95
N ASN A 297 -0.15 -24.79 -9.07
CA ASN A 297 -0.90 -25.45 -10.13
C ASN A 297 -0.63 -26.96 -10.16
N GLY A 298 -0.06 -27.52 -9.08
CA GLY A 298 0.36 -28.93 -9.00
C GLY A 298 1.62 -29.28 -9.79
N ARG A 299 2.19 -28.34 -10.57
CA ARG A 299 3.44 -28.53 -11.32
C ARG A 299 4.61 -27.76 -10.72
N ARG A 300 4.35 -26.83 -9.80
CA ARG A 300 5.42 -26.07 -9.14
C ARG A 300 6.21 -27.00 -8.21
N PRO A 301 7.55 -26.89 -8.16
CA PRO A 301 8.34 -27.66 -7.21
C PRO A 301 7.96 -27.33 -5.77
N ASP A 302 7.78 -28.34 -4.93
CA ASP A 302 7.35 -28.13 -3.55
C ASP A 302 8.36 -27.32 -2.74
N ALA A 303 9.65 -27.55 -2.95
CA ALA A 303 10.71 -26.75 -2.33
C ALA A 303 10.57 -25.25 -2.64
N GLN A 304 10.11 -24.88 -3.85
CA GLN A 304 9.87 -23.49 -4.23
C GLN A 304 8.64 -22.93 -3.51
N LEU A 305 7.52 -23.66 -3.51
CA LEU A 305 6.29 -23.24 -2.83
C LEU A 305 6.51 -23.09 -1.32
N VAL A 306 7.11 -24.10 -0.68
CA VAL A 306 7.43 -24.14 0.74
C VAL A 306 8.36 -22.99 1.14
N ALA A 307 9.42 -22.76 0.37
CA ALA A 307 10.31 -21.64 0.63
C ALA A 307 9.57 -20.29 0.47
N GLY A 308 8.61 -20.20 -0.45
CA GLY A 308 7.76 -19.02 -0.61
C GLY A 308 6.79 -18.82 0.55
N MET A 309 6.11 -19.87 0.99
CA MET A 309 5.21 -19.89 2.15
C MET A 309 5.93 -19.43 3.43
N ALA A 310 7.17 -19.89 3.65
CA ALA A 310 7.98 -19.48 4.78
C ALA A 310 8.27 -17.96 4.81
N ARG A 311 8.42 -17.35 3.62
CA ARG A 311 8.77 -15.93 3.46
C ARG A 311 7.57 -15.00 3.34
N ALA A 312 6.40 -15.51 2.99
CA ALA A 312 5.22 -14.68 2.70
C ALA A 312 4.77 -13.88 3.94
N THR A 313 4.67 -12.56 3.81
CA THR A 313 4.41 -11.63 4.93
C THR A 313 3.93 -10.26 4.44
N LEU A 314 3.14 -9.56 5.25
CA LEU A 314 2.72 -8.17 4.99
C LEU A 314 3.50 -7.15 5.84
N ARG A 315 4.42 -7.62 6.69
CA ARG A 315 5.12 -6.83 7.71
C ARG A 315 5.83 -5.57 7.19
N ALA A 316 6.39 -5.60 5.98
CA ALA A 316 7.08 -4.41 5.43
C ALA A 316 6.11 -3.25 5.19
N LEU A 317 4.92 -3.53 4.66
CA LEU A 317 3.89 -2.51 4.46
C LEU A 317 3.18 -2.16 5.75
N ASP A 318 2.90 -3.11 6.64
CA ASP A 318 2.37 -2.81 7.98
C ASP A 318 3.25 -1.78 8.72
N ARG A 319 4.58 -1.97 8.66
CA ARG A 319 5.55 -1.04 9.24
C ARG A 319 5.48 0.33 8.57
N TYR A 320 5.48 0.36 7.24
CA TYR A 320 5.44 1.60 6.48
C TYR A 320 4.14 2.38 6.73
N PHE A 321 3.00 1.72 6.64
CA PHE A 321 1.68 2.27 6.94
C PHE A 321 1.54 2.75 8.38
N MET A 322 2.12 2.03 9.35
CA MET A 322 2.21 2.51 10.73
C MET A 322 3.03 3.79 10.84
N GLN A 323 4.15 3.89 10.12
CA GLN A 323 4.97 5.10 10.10
C GLN A 323 4.24 6.28 9.44
N VAL A 324 3.52 6.08 8.33
CA VAL A 324 2.65 7.09 7.70
C VAL A 324 1.70 7.67 8.75
N ARG A 325 0.95 6.81 9.45
CA ARG A 325 -0.03 7.23 10.47
C ARG A 325 0.61 7.97 11.66
N ARG A 326 1.81 7.59 12.06
CA ARG A 326 2.51 8.20 13.21
C ARG A 326 3.26 9.48 12.87
N LYS A 327 3.59 9.70 11.60
CA LYS A 327 4.44 10.81 11.17
C LYS A 327 3.72 11.86 10.34
N ILE A 328 2.60 11.52 9.72
CA ILE A 328 1.78 12.45 8.96
C ILE A 328 0.50 12.72 9.73
N ASN A 329 0.40 13.92 10.33
CA ASN A 329 -0.75 14.28 11.19
C ASN A 329 -2.09 14.17 10.44
N VAL A 330 -2.13 14.58 9.18
CA VAL A 330 -3.36 14.61 8.39
C VAL A 330 -3.90 13.22 8.00
N LEU A 331 -3.09 12.18 8.22
CA LEU A 331 -3.42 10.77 7.95
C LEU A 331 -3.52 9.94 9.23
N GLU A 332 -3.55 10.61 10.39
CA GLU A 332 -3.84 9.97 11.66
C GLU A 332 -5.29 9.45 11.67
N ARG A 333 -5.49 8.26 12.23
CA ARG A 333 -6.85 7.71 12.37
C ARG A 333 -7.65 8.51 13.40
N PRO A 334 -8.94 8.80 13.14
CA PRO A 334 -9.81 9.37 14.16
C PRO A 334 -9.83 8.51 15.43
N ILE A 335 -9.82 9.16 16.59
CA ILE A 335 -10.03 8.48 17.88
C ILE A 335 -11.53 8.33 18.08
N HIS A 336 -12.01 7.10 18.20
CA HIS A 336 -13.39 6.82 18.60
C HIS A 336 -13.46 6.89 20.13
N SER A 337 -14.14 7.89 20.69
CA SER A 337 -14.44 7.95 22.13
C SER A 337 -15.68 7.13 22.44
N ALA A 338 -15.61 6.25 23.44
CA ALA A 338 -16.70 5.34 23.84
C ALA A 338 -18.02 6.05 24.25
N SER A 339 -18.01 7.35 24.54
CA SER A 339 -19.17 8.14 24.97
C SER A 339 -19.84 8.96 23.86
N ALA A 340 -19.30 8.96 22.63
CA ALA A 340 -19.93 9.61 21.49
C ALA A 340 -20.67 8.54 20.69
N SER A 341 -21.99 8.69 20.57
CA SER A 341 -22.92 7.84 19.82
C SER A 341 -22.51 7.65 18.34
N GLY A 342 -21.51 6.80 18.09
CA GLY A 342 -20.97 6.46 16.77
C GLY A 342 -20.24 7.58 16.03
N ARG A 343 -20.26 8.83 16.50
CA ARG A 343 -19.57 9.95 15.86
C ARG A 343 -18.11 10.00 16.29
N ALA A 344 -17.22 9.55 15.42
CA ALA A 344 -15.79 9.84 15.54
C ALA A 344 -15.58 11.36 15.45
N TRP A 345 -14.76 11.93 16.33
CA TRP A 345 -14.42 13.34 16.27
C TRP A 345 -13.37 13.56 15.17
N HIS A 346 -13.76 14.23 14.08
CA HIS A 346 -12.99 14.33 12.82
C HIS A 346 -12.12 15.61 12.70
N GLY A 347 -11.65 16.16 13.83
CA GLY A 347 -11.05 17.51 13.87
C GLY A 347 -9.74 17.72 13.08
N TYR A 348 -9.03 16.64 12.69
CA TYR A 348 -7.74 16.70 12.00
C TYR A 348 -7.72 16.04 10.60
N ASN A 349 -8.86 15.56 10.09
CA ASN A 349 -8.90 14.92 8.77
C ASN A 349 -8.55 15.92 7.66
N ALA A 350 -7.80 15.47 6.65
CA ALA A 350 -7.52 16.33 5.49
C ALA A 350 -8.81 16.76 4.79
N TYR A 351 -8.79 18.00 4.32
CA TYR A 351 -9.86 18.59 3.52
C TYR A 351 -9.58 18.52 2.02
N SER A 352 -8.41 18.01 1.62
CA SER A 352 -7.97 17.93 0.22
C SER A 352 -7.30 16.58 -0.08
N PRO A 353 -7.91 15.73 -0.92
CA PRO A 353 -7.30 14.52 -1.45
C PRO A 353 -5.95 14.76 -2.13
N ARG A 354 -5.80 15.91 -2.80
CA ARG A 354 -4.53 16.31 -3.41
C ARG A 354 -3.41 16.43 -2.38
N VAL A 355 -3.68 17.09 -1.24
CA VAL A 355 -2.68 17.22 -0.16
C VAL A 355 -2.34 15.85 0.43
N VAL A 356 -3.29 14.92 0.51
CA VAL A 356 -3.03 13.54 0.93
C VAL A 356 -2.09 12.85 -0.05
N ALA A 357 -2.41 12.85 -1.35
CA ALA A 357 -1.57 12.25 -2.38
C ALA A 357 -0.14 12.83 -2.36
N GLU A 358 -0.02 14.16 -2.31
CA GLU A 358 1.28 14.85 -2.28
C GLU A 358 2.07 14.56 -0.99
N THR A 359 1.41 14.50 0.16
CA THR A 359 2.09 14.18 1.43
C THR A 359 2.55 12.72 1.48
N LEU A 360 1.77 11.82 0.88
CA LEU A 360 2.12 10.42 0.70
C LEU A 360 3.33 10.26 -0.22
N ASP A 361 3.39 10.99 -1.34
CA ASP A 361 4.56 11.03 -2.23
C ASP A 361 5.82 11.49 -1.49
N ILE A 362 5.70 12.59 -0.73
CA ILE A 362 6.80 13.13 0.07
C ILE A 362 7.27 12.09 1.08
N PHE A 363 6.34 11.46 1.80
CA PHE A 363 6.67 10.53 2.86
C PHE A 363 7.33 9.25 2.34
N ARG A 364 6.91 8.72 1.19
CA ARG A 364 7.55 7.56 0.55
C ARG A 364 9.04 7.81 0.33
N VAL A 365 9.42 8.98 -0.18
CA VAL A 365 10.83 9.34 -0.40
C VAL A 365 11.59 9.53 0.92
N VAL A 366 11.00 10.21 1.89
CA VAL A 366 11.61 10.35 3.22
C VAL A 366 11.81 8.99 3.88
N TYR A 367 10.84 8.08 3.77
CA TYR A 367 10.93 6.74 4.29
C TYR A 367 12.03 5.92 3.60
N ASN A 368 12.08 5.95 2.26
CA ASN A 368 13.03 5.15 1.48
C ASN A 368 14.48 5.64 1.60
N PHE A 369 14.70 6.96 1.63
CA PHE A 369 16.04 7.54 1.46
C PHE A 369 16.59 8.24 2.71
N HIS A 370 15.74 8.60 3.69
CA HIS A 370 16.18 9.34 4.89
C HIS A 370 16.01 8.53 6.20
N LEU A 371 14.88 7.86 6.40
CA LEU A 371 14.62 7.12 7.63
C LEU A 371 15.46 5.84 7.72
N ARG A 372 16.18 5.70 8.84
CA ARG A 372 17.03 4.55 9.12
C ARG A 372 16.30 3.51 9.96
N GLY A 373 16.56 2.24 9.69
CA GLY A 373 16.14 1.13 10.55
C GLY A 373 17.08 0.94 11.75
N GLN A 374 16.86 -0.13 12.51
CA GLN A 374 17.68 -0.49 13.66
C GLN A 374 19.14 -0.80 13.28
N ASP A 375 19.36 -1.29 12.05
CA ASP A 375 20.68 -1.55 11.46
C ASP A 375 21.39 -0.27 10.94
N GLY A 376 20.81 0.91 11.17
CA GLY A 376 21.36 2.18 10.71
C GLY A 376 21.23 2.44 9.21
N LYS A 377 20.63 1.54 8.43
CA LYS A 377 20.47 1.68 6.97
C LYS A 377 19.06 2.12 6.57
N THR A 378 18.96 2.86 5.48
CA THR A 378 17.68 3.19 4.84
C THR A 378 17.20 2.02 3.96
N PRO A 379 15.89 1.96 3.64
CA PRO A 379 15.39 0.99 2.68
C PRO A 379 16.10 1.05 1.32
N ALA A 380 16.38 2.25 0.80
CA ALA A 380 17.10 2.41 -0.46
C ALA A 380 18.53 1.84 -0.40
N GLN A 381 19.23 2.00 0.72
CA GLN A 381 20.55 1.40 0.92
C GLN A 381 20.49 -0.13 0.95
N ARG A 382 19.48 -0.72 1.62
CA ARG A 382 19.34 -2.18 1.67
C ARG A 382 19.04 -2.78 0.31
N LEU A 383 18.28 -2.07 -0.54
CA LEU A 383 17.95 -2.53 -1.89
C LEU A 383 19.07 -2.25 -2.91
N GLY A 384 20.05 -1.42 -2.56
CA GLY A 384 21.16 -1.04 -3.43
C GLY A 384 20.88 0.15 -4.34
N LEU A 385 19.88 0.98 -4.02
CA LEU A 385 19.54 2.19 -4.79
C LEU A 385 20.36 3.42 -4.36
N ALA A 386 20.87 3.44 -3.13
CA ALA A 386 21.64 4.54 -2.59
C ALA A 386 22.82 4.02 -1.77
N GLU A 387 23.95 4.72 -1.82
CA GLU A 387 25.13 4.38 -1.00
C GLU A 387 24.93 4.77 0.47
N GLY A 388 24.27 5.92 0.68
CA GLY A 388 24.12 6.56 1.98
C GLY A 388 22.69 7.01 2.28
N PRO A 389 22.38 7.26 3.56
CA PRO A 389 21.17 7.98 3.94
C PRO A 389 21.26 9.44 3.50
N LEU A 390 20.23 9.95 2.82
CA LEU A 390 20.12 11.36 2.48
C LEU A 390 19.52 12.14 3.65
N SER A 391 20.10 13.29 3.99
CA SER A 391 19.50 14.26 4.92
C SER A 391 18.27 14.92 4.29
N LEU A 392 17.41 15.51 5.12
CA LEU A 392 16.26 16.28 4.63
C LEU A 392 16.68 17.47 3.75
N THR A 393 17.87 18.02 3.98
CA THR A 393 18.42 19.12 3.16
C THR A 393 18.85 18.59 1.80
N GLU A 394 19.58 17.46 1.76
CA GLU A 394 19.99 16.81 0.52
C GLU A 394 18.79 16.38 -0.32
N LEU A 395 17.73 15.84 0.30
CA LEU A 395 16.50 15.50 -0.43
C LEU A 395 15.88 16.71 -1.14
N CYS A 396 15.93 17.89 -0.52
CA CYS A 396 15.45 19.12 -1.14
C CYS A 396 16.42 19.67 -2.22
N ALA A 397 17.73 19.46 -2.06
CA ALA A 397 18.75 20.02 -2.94
C ALA A 397 19.03 19.15 -4.18
N ASN A 398 18.96 17.82 -4.05
CA ASN A 398 19.31 16.86 -5.10
C ASN A 398 18.16 16.50 -6.04
N SER A 399 17.10 17.33 -6.10
CA SER A 399 16.03 17.08 -7.06
C SER A 399 16.51 17.41 -8.48
N PRO A 400 16.40 16.48 -9.44
CA PRO A 400 16.82 16.71 -10.83
C PRO A 400 15.97 17.78 -11.55
N VAL A 401 14.93 18.30 -10.89
CA VAL A 401 14.07 19.37 -11.40
C VAL A 401 14.44 20.68 -10.72
N SER A 402 15.10 21.60 -11.44
CA SER A 402 15.26 22.98 -10.99
C SER A 402 13.91 23.70 -11.09
N TYR A 403 13.23 23.90 -9.96
CA TYR A 403 11.99 24.68 -9.97
C TYR A 403 12.34 26.17 -9.88
N SER A 404 12.27 26.88 -11.00
CA SER A 404 12.17 28.34 -10.98
C SER A 404 10.81 28.71 -10.40
N LEU A 405 10.78 29.54 -9.36
CA LEU A 405 9.53 30.17 -8.91
C LEU A 405 8.83 30.79 -10.13
N PRO A 406 7.56 30.48 -10.43
CA PRO A 406 6.82 31.32 -11.36
C PRO A 406 6.89 32.76 -10.81
N PRO A 407 7.25 33.76 -11.63
CA PRO A 407 7.27 35.15 -11.19
C PRO A 407 5.91 35.47 -10.56
N GLY A 408 5.96 36.07 -9.37
CA GLY A 408 4.80 36.21 -8.49
C GLY A 408 3.57 36.70 -9.23
N ARG A 409 2.44 36.02 -9.03
CA ARG A 409 1.15 36.69 -9.22
C ARG A 409 1.09 37.78 -8.15
N LYS A 410 1.12 39.03 -8.62
CA LYS A 410 0.83 40.23 -7.83
C LYS A 410 -0.49 40.10 -7.11
#